data_AF-A0A7H8YPU1-F1
#
_entry.id   AF-A0A7H8YPU1-F1
#
_cell.length_a   1.000
_cell.length_b   1.000
_cell.length_c   1.000
_cell.angle_alpha   90.00
_cell.angle_beta   90.00
_cell.angle_gamma   90.00
#
_symmetry.space_group_name_H-M   'P 1'
#
loop_
_entity.id
_entity.type
_entity.pdbx_description
1 polymer ?
#
loop_
_entity_poly.entity_id
_entity_poly.type
_entity_poly.pdbx_seq_one_letter_code
_entity_poly.pdbx_strand_id
1 'polypeptide(L)'
;MVQREKTQKAILAIHNLIIRARMLVFDFSKEQMFELLDEIEYLPALILIEEDETILFENYLKSVCEKYKFTDILRRYYASNG
;
A
#
# COMPACT_ATOMS: atom_id res chain seq x y z
N MET A 1 -13.62 -1.70 -5.99
CA MET A 1 -12.62 -2.42 -6.77
C MET A 1 -11.71 -1.38 -7.36
N VAL A 2 -10.41 -1.55 -7.17
CA VAL A 2 -9.45 -0.85 -8.03
C VAL A 2 -9.66 -1.31 -9.47
N GLN A 3 -9.56 -0.39 -10.44
CA GLN A 3 -9.66 -0.69 -11.86
C GLN A 3 -8.83 -1.93 -12.24
N ARG A 4 -9.41 -2.79 -13.08
CA ARG A 4 -8.85 -4.13 -13.38
C ARG A 4 -7.42 -4.08 -13.91
N GLU A 5 -7.08 -3.07 -14.71
CA GLU A 5 -5.72 -2.82 -15.20
C GLU A 5 -4.70 -2.46 -14.11
N LYS A 6 -5.17 -1.92 -12.98
CA LYS A 6 -4.34 -1.50 -11.84
C LYS A 6 -4.32 -2.52 -10.71
N THR A 7 -5.21 -3.51 -10.69
CA THR A 7 -5.31 -4.53 -9.62
C THR A 7 -3.99 -5.25 -9.37
N GLN A 8 -3.28 -5.68 -10.41
CA GLN A 8 -1.98 -6.36 -10.23
C GLN A 8 -0.94 -5.43 -9.57
N LYS A 9 -0.89 -4.17 -9.99
CA LYS A 9 0.01 -3.17 -9.38
C LYS A 9 -0.37 -2.88 -7.93
N ALA A 10 -1.67 -2.84 -7.62
CA ALA A 10 -2.18 -2.65 -6.27
C ALA A 10 -1.76 -3.81 -5.34
N ILE A 11 -1.94 -5.06 -5.80
CA ILE A 11 -1.51 -6.26 -5.05
C ILE A 11 0.01 -6.24 -4.83
N LEU A 12 0.80 -5.91 -5.86
CA LEU A 12 2.25 -5.80 -5.74
C LEU A 12 2.68 -4.68 -4.77
N ALA A 13 1.98 -3.54 -4.76
CA ALA A 13 2.26 -2.46 -3.83
C ALA A 13 2.02 -2.89 -2.38
N ILE A 14 0.88 -3.53 -2.09
CA ILE A 14 0.57 -4.11 -0.77
C ILE A 14 1.63 -5.13 -0.35
N HIS A 15 1.98 -6.05 -1.25
CA HIS A 15 3.00 -7.06 -0.96
C HIS A 15 4.35 -6.41 -0.57
N ASN A 16 4.78 -5.38 -1.29
CA ASN A 16 6.00 -4.66 -0.99
C ASN A 16 5.89 -3.88 0.34
N LEU A 17 4.73 -3.31 0.68
CA LEU A 17 4.50 -2.66 1.97
C LEU A 17 4.68 -3.66 3.12
N ILE A 18 4.13 -4.87 3.01
CA ILE A 18 4.31 -5.93 4.01
C ILE A 18 5.79 -6.30 4.18
N ILE A 19 6.54 -6.41 3.07
CA ILE A 19 7.99 -6.66 3.13
C ILE A 19 8.70 -5.53 3.88
N ARG A 20 8.41 -4.27 3.54
CA ARG A 20 9.02 -3.11 4.21
C ARG A 20 8.68 -3.06 5.70
N ALA A 21 7.42 -3.30 6.07
CA ALA A 21 7.01 -3.37 7.47
C ALA A 21 7.82 -4.43 8.24
N ARG A 22 8.01 -5.63 7.67
CA ARG A 22 8.83 -6.69 8.29
C ARG A 22 10.29 -6.29 8.51
N MET A 23 10.85 -5.45 7.64
CA MET A 23 12.23 -4.97 7.78
C MET A 23 12.39 -3.97 8.93
N LEU A 24 11.32 -3.29 9.34
CA LEU A 24 11.34 -2.27 10.39
C LEU A 24 11.09 -2.83 11.80
N VAL A 25 10.91 -4.14 11.95
CA VAL A 25 10.54 -4.78 13.23
C VAL A 25 11.52 -4.49 14.37
N PHE A 26 12.79 -4.20 14.05
CA PHE A 26 13.81 -3.84 15.04
C PHE A 26 13.97 -2.33 15.24
N ASP A 27 13.48 -1.53 14.30
CA ASP A 27 13.62 -0.06 14.31
C ASP A 27 12.39 0.64 14.89
N PHE A 28 11.24 -0.03 14.89
CA PHE A 28 9.96 0.51 15.36
C PHE A 28 9.57 -0.03 16.73
N SER A 29 8.89 0.80 17.52
CA SER A 29 8.14 0.33 18.69
C SER A 29 7.00 -0.60 18.27
N LYS A 30 6.45 -1.37 19.23
CA LYS A 30 5.31 -2.25 18.97
C LYS A 30 4.11 -1.46 18.48
N GLU A 31 3.86 -0.30 19.09
CA GLU A 31 2.77 0.61 18.75
C GLU A 31 2.91 1.10 17.31
N GLN A 32 4.09 1.55 16.90
CA GLN A 32 4.36 1.97 15.52
C GLN A 32 4.21 0.81 14.53
N MET A 33 4.60 -0.41 14.93
CA MET A 33 4.42 -1.59 14.09
C MET A 33 2.94 -1.94 13.91
N PHE A 34 2.13 -1.88 14.96
CA PHE A 34 0.69 -2.12 14.84
C PHE A 34 0.00 -1.06 13.98
N GLU A 35 0.33 0.22 14.19
CA GLU A 35 -0.22 1.31 13.38
C GLU A 35 0.11 1.14 11.88
N LEU A 36 1.33 0.73 11.54
CA LEU A 36 1.72 0.42 10.16
C LEU A 36 0.94 -0.77 9.59
N LEU A 37 0.76 -1.83 10.37
CA LEU A 37 0.03 -3.03 9.92
C LEU A 37 -1.45 -2.74 9.69
N ASP A 38 -2.08 -1.98 10.58
CA ASP A 38 -3.48 -1.55 10.45
C ASP A 38 -3.69 -0.70 9.18
N GLU A 39 -2.76 0.22 8.89
CA GLU A 39 -2.79 1.01 7.66
C GLU A 39 -2.64 0.14 6.40
N ILE A 40 -1.82 -0.90 6.44
CA ILE A 40 -1.64 -1.85 5.32
C ILE A 40 -2.88 -2.75 5.15
N GLU A 41 -3.49 -3.19 6.24
CA GLU A 41 -4.64 -4.11 6.25
C GLU A 41 -5.86 -3.54 5.51
N TYR A 42 -6.04 -2.21 5.54
CA TYR A 42 -7.16 -1.56 4.87
C TYR A 42 -7.08 -1.63 3.33
N LEU A 43 -5.88 -1.62 2.76
CA LEU A 43 -5.67 -1.57 1.30
C LEU A 43 -6.28 -2.75 0.53
N PRO A 44 -6.16 -4.02 0.98
CA PRO A 44 -6.86 -5.16 0.38
C PRO A 44 -8.38 -4.98 0.25
N ALA A 45 -9.04 -4.38 1.24
CA ALA A 45 -10.50 -4.20 1.20
C ALA A 45 -10.92 -3.32 0.01
N LEU A 46 -10.16 -2.25 -0.26
CA LEU A 46 -10.39 -1.35 -1.39
C LEU A 46 -10.23 -2.03 -2.76
N ILE A 47 -9.45 -3.11 -2.82
CA ILE A 47 -9.33 -3.93 -4.03
C ILE A 47 -10.59 -4.78 -4.23
N LEU A 48 -11.20 -5.29 -3.16
CA LEU A 48 -12.25 -6.31 -3.21
C LEU A 48 -13.69 -5.78 -3.28
N ILE A 49 -13.94 -4.55 -2.82
CA ILE A 49 -15.28 -3.92 -2.92
C ILE A 49 -15.73 -3.79 -4.37
N GLU A 50 -17.03 -3.60 -4.64
CA GLU A 50 -17.55 -3.59 -6.02
C GLU A 50 -17.41 -2.21 -6.70
N GLU A 51 -17.50 -1.13 -5.91
CA GLU A 51 -17.47 0.26 -6.36
C GLU A 51 -16.08 0.70 -6.84
N ASP A 52 -15.93 1.53 -7.88
CA ASP A 52 -14.59 2.00 -8.28
C ASP A 52 -13.97 2.88 -7.19
N GLU A 53 -12.98 2.32 -6.50
CA GLU A 53 -12.33 2.92 -5.33
C GLU A 53 -10.84 3.10 -5.59
N THR A 54 -10.48 3.18 -6.89
CA THR A 54 -9.10 3.40 -7.34
C THR A 54 -8.49 4.65 -6.73
N ILE A 55 -9.22 5.76 -6.71
CA ILE A 55 -8.72 7.04 -6.17
C ILE A 55 -8.51 6.92 -4.65
N LEU A 56 -9.44 6.28 -3.95
CA LEU A 56 -9.32 6.07 -2.50
C LEU A 56 -8.11 5.20 -2.17
N PHE A 57 -7.93 4.11 -2.92
CA PHE A 57 -6.75 3.25 -2.82
C PHE A 57 -5.46 4.03 -3.06
N GLU A 58 -5.40 4.81 -4.15
CA GLU A 58 -4.21 5.58 -4.53
C GLU A 58 -3.86 6.63 -3.47
N ASN A 59 -4.86 7.29 -2.90
CA ASN A 59 -4.68 8.26 -1.82
C ASN A 59 -4.18 7.60 -0.54
N TYR A 60 -4.75 6.46 -0.14
CA TYR A 60 -4.28 5.70 1.01
C TYR A 60 -2.85 5.20 0.81
N LEU A 61 -2.57 4.55 -0.33
CA LEU A 61 -1.23 4.07 -0.67
C LEU A 61 -0.20 5.19 -0.62
N LYS A 62 -0.54 6.36 -1.17
CA LYS A 62 0.30 7.56 -1.12
C LYS A 62 0.56 8.00 0.32
N SER A 63 -0.49 8.11 1.14
CA SER A 63 -0.39 8.52 2.55
C SER A 63 0.55 7.60 3.34
N VAL A 64 0.36 6.28 3.25
CA VAL A 64 1.23 5.29 3.91
C VAL A 64 2.68 5.43 3.43
N CYS A 65 2.88 5.51 2.10
CA CYS A 65 4.23 5.61 1.54
C CYS A 65 4.94 6.90 1.92
N GLU A 66 4.24 8.02 2.03
CA GLU A 66 4.81 9.30 2.47
C GLU A 66 5.14 9.28 3.97
N LYS A 67 4.21 8.82 4.81
CA LYS A 67 4.37 8.72 6.27
C LYS A 67 5.60 7.88 6.66
N TYR A 68 5.79 6.73 6.02
CA TYR A 68 6.89 5.80 6.33
C TYR A 68 8.06 5.87 5.35
N LYS A 69 8.08 6.85 4.44
CA LYS A 69 9.15 7.09 3.45
C LYS A 69 9.38 5.91 2.47
N PHE A 70 8.34 5.17 2.12
CA PHE A 70 8.36 4.09 1.13
C PHE A 70 8.09 4.60 -0.30
N THR A 71 8.71 5.72 -0.67
CA THR A 71 8.44 6.42 -1.95
C THR A 71 8.77 5.58 -3.19
N ASP A 72 9.63 4.56 -3.05
CA ASP A 72 9.95 3.64 -4.13
C ASP A 72 8.77 2.72 -4.51
N ILE A 73 7.92 2.35 -3.55
CA ILE A 73 6.71 1.56 -3.79
C ILE A 73 5.72 2.39 -4.61
N LEU A 74 5.49 3.65 -4.19
CA LEU A 74 4.61 4.56 -4.89
C LEU A 74 5.07 4.81 -6.34
N ARG A 75 6.38 5.00 -6.53
CA ARG A 75 6.97 5.15 -7.88
C ARG A 75 6.72 3.92 -8.75
N ARG A 76 6.88 2.71 -8.21
CA ARG A 76 6.64 1.47 -8.96
C ARG A 76 5.16 1.30 -9.31
N TYR A 77 4.26 1.70 -8.42
CA TYR A 77 2.82 1.65 -8.67
C TYR A 77 2.41 2.53 -9.86
N TYR A 78 2.91 3.77 -9.92
CA TYR A 78 2.59 4.71 -11.01
C TYR A 78 3.41 4.52 -12.28
N ALA A 79 4.48 3.71 -12.26
CA ALA A 79 5.26 3.46 -13.46
C ALA A 79 4.38 2.80 -14.52
N SER A 80 4.29 3.41 -15.71
CA SER A 80 3.75 2.75 -16.90
C SER A 80 4.68 1.61 -17.25
N ASN A 81 4.18 0.37 -17.28
CA ASN A 81 4.88 -0.67 -18.03
C ASN A 81 4.71 -0.25 -19.49
N GLY A 82 5.78 0.27 -20.10
CA GLY A 82 5.84 0.50 -21.53
C GLY A 82 5.69 -0.79 -22.31
#